data_AF-A0A815S789-F1
#
_entry.id   AF-A0A815S789-F1
#
_cell.length_a   1.000
_cell.length_b   1.000
_cell.length_c   1.000
_cell.angle_alpha   90.00
_cell.angle_beta   90.00
_cell.angle_gamma   90.00
#
_symmetry.space_group_name_H-M   'P 1'
#
loop_
_entity.id
_entity.type
_entity.pdbx_description
1 polymer ?
#
loop_
_entity_poly.entity_id
_entity_poly.type
_entity_poly.pdbx_seq_one_letter_code
_entity_poly.pdbx_strand_id
1 'polypeptide(L)'
;NKNEFENISNLHFEKCHLDKTLNYFEKFLYKQLKSQSKSDESIGDVYEIIGNISLEKFDYDKALINYLNLLEIKSFEKSPDDYSLINIYKSLGHIYLKKNLLNKSLFYFNRSNDCQLKETKIFDENIYSIIGNIYLKKHYAIDISFHLNENNLNEFYLERKYFQDNLFYFENFLEKFNENCLLKVFSLEQIYLIIAHILLEKQEYFRSLTYFHQLINCQQNNFSLLNIYIIIAKIYYQQKFFSQSLHYYRQSLILSKQIQPTNHLLIKKLEHHIRQIIIPNI
;
A
#
# COMPACT_ATOMS: atom_id res chain seq x y z
N ASN A 1 14.35 20.97 -30.49
CA ASN A 1 13.93 20.41 -31.80
C ASN A 1 14.78 19.26 -32.33
N LYS A 2 16.11 19.17 -32.18
CA LYS A 2 16.86 17.97 -32.65
C LYS A 2 16.83 16.81 -31.64
N ASN A 3 17.03 17.13 -30.35
CA ASN A 3 17.02 16.16 -29.26
C ASN A 3 15.64 15.52 -29.03
N GLU A 4 14.54 16.24 -29.31
CA GLU A 4 13.18 15.68 -29.18
C GLU A 4 12.89 14.63 -30.26
N PHE A 5 13.34 14.85 -31.50
CA PHE A 5 13.19 13.86 -32.56
C PHE A 5 14.07 12.62 -32.34
N GLU A 6 15.29 12.79 -31.82
CA GLU A 6 16.16 11.67 -31.43
C GLU A 6 15.53 10.87 -30.27
N ASN A 7 14.97 11.55 -29.25
CA ASN A 7 14.28 10.88 -28.15
C ASN A 7 13.01 10.15 -28.60
N ILE A 8 12.20 10.77 -29.48
CA ILE A 8 11.00 10.14 -30.05
C ILE A 8 11.38 8.93 -30.91
N SER A 9 12.43 9.05 -31.74
CA SER A 9 12.93 7.96 -32.59
C SER A 9 13.44 6.78 -31.75
N ASN A 10 14.20 7.06 -30.69
CA ASN A 10 14.70 6.04 -29.78
C ASN A 10 13.56 5.35 -29.03
N LEU A 11 12.58 6.11 -28.53
CA LEU A 11 11.37 5.57 -27.88
C LEU A 11 10.55 4.70 -28.84
N HIS A 12 10.40 5.10 -30.10
CA HIS A 12 9.71 4.30 -31.11
C HIS A 12 10.46 3.02 -31.44
N PHE A 13 11.79 3.09 -31.51
CA PHE A 13 12.64 1.94 -31.76
C PHE A 13 12.57 0.93 -30.60
N GLU A 14 12.71 1.39 -29.36
CA GLU A 14 12.59 0.57 -28.16
C GLU A 14 11.21 -0.10 -28.07
N LYS A 15 10.12 0.65 -28.29
CA LYS A 15 8.76 0.08 -28.32
C LYS A 15 8.60 -1.01 -29.38
N CYS A 16 9.09 -0.77 -30.59
CA CYS A 16 9.03 -1.76 -31.68
C CYS A 16 9.81 -3.04 -31.34
N HIS A 17 10.97 -2.91 -30.68
CA HIS A 17 11.73 -4.05 -30.21
C HIS A 17 11.00 -4.81 -29.10
N LEU A 18 10.41 -4.13 -28.12
CA LEU A 18 9.60 -4.76 -27.08
C LEU A 18 8.40 -5.52 -27.65
N ASP A 19 7.71 -4.97 -28.65
CA ASP A 19 6.57 -5.63 -29.31
C ASP A 19 6.97 -6.93 -30.03
N LYS A 20 8.10 -6.91 -30.76
CA LYS A 20 8.62 -8.08 -31.45
C LYS A 20 9.05 -9.16 -30.46
N THR A 21 9.77 -8.76 -29.42
CA THR A 21 10.25 -9.65 -28.35
C THR A 21 9.07 -10.29 -27.62
N LEU A 22 8.06 -9.50 -27.25
CA LEU A 22 6.85 -9.99 -26.60
C LEU A 22 6.12 -11.04 -27.46
N ASN A 23 5.89 -10.73 -28.74
CA ASN A 23 5.23 -11.65 -29.68
C ASN A 23 6.02 -12.96 -29.86
N TYR A 24 7.36 -12.88 -29.91
CA TYR A 24 8.21 -14.07 -30.00
C TYR A 24 8.04 -14.97 -28.77
N PHE A 25 8.17 -14.42 -27.56
CA PHE A 25 8.07 -15.18 -26.32
C PHE A 25 6.66 -15.71 -26.05
N GLU A 26 5.61 -14.97 -26.42
CA GLU A 26 4.23 -15.47 -26.32
C GLU A 26 3.97 -16.66 -27.25
N LYS A 27 4.48 -16.60 -28.48
CA LYS A 27 4.37 -17.73 -29.42
C LYS A 27 5.17 -18.94 -28.93
N PHE A 28 6.35 -18.71 -28.36
CA PHE A 28 7.15 -19.75 -27.74
C PHE A 28 6.38 -20.42 -26.58
N LEU A 29 5.88 -19.61 -25.64
CA LEU A 29 5.11 -20.08 -24.48
C LEU A 29 3.87 -20.86 -24.92
N TYR A 30 3.11 -20.36 -25.90
CA TYR A 30 1.93 -21.03 -26.42
C TYR A 30 2.23 -22.42 -27.02
N LYS A 31 3.34 -22.56 -27.75
CA LYS A 31 3.78 -23.85 -28.30
C LYS A 31 4.16 -24.83 -27.19
N GLN A 32 4.91 -24.35 -26.20
CA GLN A 32 5.39 -25.17 -25.08
C GLN A 32 4.23 -25.68 -24.20
N LEU A 33 3.23 -24.83 -23.94
CA LEU A 33 2.02 -25.23 -23.19
C LEU A 33 1.18 -26.27 -23.95
N LYS A 34 1.17 -26.24 -25.30
CA LYS A 34 0.47 -27.22 -26.13
C LYS A 34 1.17 -28.57 -26.23
N SER A 35 2.50 -28.61 -26.14
CA SER A 35 3.27 -29.84 -26.31
C SER A 35 3.23 -30.78 -25.11
N GLN A 36 2.61 -30.39 -23.97
CA GLN A 36 2.58 -31.14 -22.70
C GLN A 36 3.97 -31.60 -22.20
N SER A 37 5.04 -31.05 -22.76
CA SER A 37 6.40 -31.22 -22.25
C SER A 37 6.43 -30.62 -20.85
N LYS A 38 6.83 -31.43 -19.87
CA LYS A 38 6.84 -31.05 -18.45
C LYS A 38 7.48 -29.67 -18.26
N SER A 39 6.88 -28.95 -17.31
CA SER A 39 7.33 -27.66 -16.79
C SER A 39 8.83 -27.66 -16.50
N ASP A 40 9.61 -27.09 -17.41
CA ASP A 40 11.02 -26.83 -17.21
C ASP A 40 11.21 -25.43 -16.58
N GLU A 41 12.28 -25.27 -15.82
CA GLU A 41 12.78 -23.98 -15.32
C GLU A 41 12.83 -22.91 -16.44
N SER A 42 13.07 -23.34 -17.69
CA SER A 42 13.05 -22.50 -18.89
C SER A 42 11.71 -21.80 -19.18
N ILE A 43 10.58 -22.36 -18.72
CA ILE A 43 9.26 -21.71 -18.83
C ILE A 43 9.13 -20.56 -17.83
N GLY A 44 9.75 -20.70 -16.65
CA GLY A 44 9.82 -19.64 -15.65
C GLY A 44 10.47 -18.38 -16.23
N ASP A 45 11.63 -18.53 -16.87
CA ASP A 45 12.35 -17.41 -17.50
C ASP A 45 11.49 -16.68 -18.55
N VAL A 46 10.69 -17.43 -19.31
CA VAL A 46 9.79 -16.86 -20.31
C VAL A 46 8.66 -16.06 -19.65
N TYR A 47 8.06 -16.58 -18.57
CA TYR A 47 7.07 -15.82 -17.80
C TYR A 47 7.67 -14.53 -17.22
N GLU A 48 8.90 -14.59 -16.71
CA GLU A 48 9.60 -13.41 -16.19
C GLU A 48 9.81 -12.36 -17.29
N ILE A 49 10.29 -12.76 -18.47
CA ILE A 49 10.52 -11.85 -19.60
C ILE A 49 9.21 -11.20 -20.06
N ILE A 50 8.15 -11.99 -20.25
CA ILE A 50 6.84 -11.47 -20.64
C ILE A 50 6.30 -10.52 -19.56
N GLY A 51 6.47 -10.87 -18.28
CA GLY A 51 6.08 -10.03 -17.14
C GLY A 51 6.80 -8.68 -17.13
N ASN A 52 8.13 -8.69 -17.27
CA ASN A 52 8.97 -7.49 -17.35
C ASN A 52 8.57 -6.59 -18.53
N ILE A 53 8.42 -7.15 -19.73
CA ILE A 53 8.01 -6.37 -20.92
C ILE A 53 6.60 -5.79 -20.73
N SER A 54 5.70 -6.56 -20.10
CA SER A 54 4.34 -6.09 -19.81
C SER A 54 4.34 -4.93 -18.81
N LEU A 55 5.22 -4.95 -17.80
CA LEU A 55 5.42 -3.82 -16.86
C LEU A 55 5.89 -2.56 -17.56
N GLU A 56 6.90 -2.65 -18.43
CA GLU A 56 7.42 -1.53 -19.23
C GLU A 56 6.34 -0.93 -20.14
N LYS A 57 5.41 -1.77 -20.59
CA LYS A 57 4.26 -1.35 -21.41
C LYS A 57 3.04 -0.91 -20.59
N PHE A 58 3.14 -0.88 -19.26
CA PHE A 58 2.04 -0.57 -18.33
C PHE A 58 0.84 -1.53 -18.42
N ASP A 59 1.01 -2.73 -18.99
CA ASP A 59 0.00 -3.79 -19.02
C ASP A 59 0.08 -4.60 -17.72
N TYR A 60 -0.47 -4.01 -16.66
CA TYR A 60 -0.41 -4.57 -15.31
C TYR A 60 -1.17 -5.87 -15.15
N ASP A 61 -2.23 -6.10 -15.93
CA ASP A 61 -3.00 -7.35 -15.87
C ASP A 61 -2.21 -8.51 -16.45
N LYS A 62 -1.57 -8.28 -17.61
CA LYS A 62 -0.70 -9.26 -18.22
C LYS A 62 0.54 -9.51 -17.38
N ALA A 63 1.18 -8.46 -16.87
CA ALA A 63 2.32 -8.59 -15.97
C ALA A 63 1.93 -9.44 -14.75
N LEU A 64 0.78 -9.16 -14.13
CA LEU A 64 0.30 -9.88 -12.95
C LEU A 64 0.19 -11.39 -13.20
N ILE A 65 -0.50 -11.79 -14.28
CA ILE A 65 -0.69 -13.21 -14.61
C ILE A 65 0.64 -13.91 -14.81
N ASN A 66 1.59 -13.29 -15.54
CA ASN A 66 2.88 -13.90 -15.81
C ASN A 66 3.74 -14.05 -14.53
N TYR A 67 3.77 -13.05 -13.65
CA TYR A 67 4.50 -13.19 -12.37
C TYR A 67 3.83 -14.17 -11.41
N LEU A 68 2.50 -14.32 -11.42
CA LEU A 68 1.82 -15.33 -10.63
C LEU A 68 2.14 -16.74 -11.13
N ASN A 69 2.16 -16.96 -12.45
CA ASN A 69 2.58 -18.24 -13.02
C ASN A 69 4.05 -18.55 -12.73
N LEU A 70 4.92 -17.55 -12.81
CA LEU A 70 6.33 -17.68 -12.42
C LEU A 70 6.47 -18.07 -10.94
N LEU A 71 5.74 -17.39 -10.06
CA LEU A 71 5.74 -17.68 -8.63
C LEU A 71 5.23 -19.11 -8.36
N GLU A 72 4.17 -19.55 -9.04
CA GLU A 72 3.64 -20.91 -8.93
C GLU A 72 4.70 -21.95 -9.31
N ILE A 73 5.40 -21.77 -10.42
CA ILE A 73 6.50 -22.68 -10.83
C ILE A 73 7.58 -22.73 -9.76
N LYS A 74 8.08 -21.57 -9.31
CA LYS A 74 9.15 -21.52 -8.31
C LYS A 74 8.71 -22.06 -6.95
N SER A 75 7.41 -22.02 -6.63
CA SER A 75 6.87 -22.53 -5.36
C SER A 75 6.95 -24.05 -5.21
N PHE A 76 7.09 -24.80 -6.30
CA PHE A 76 7.32 -26.25 -6.24
C PHE A 76 8.74 -26.62 -5.82
N GLU A 77 9.71 -25.74 -6.05
CA GLU A 77 11.13 -26.00 -5.83
C GLU A 77 11.71 -25.24 -4.63
N LYS A 78 11.10 -24.11 -4.28
CA LYS A 78 11.64 -23.14 -3.33
C LYS A 78 10.75 -22.99 -2.11
N SER A 79 11.38 -22.73 -0.97
CA SER A 79 10.68 -22.25 0.22
C SER A 79 9.99 -20.91 -0.10
N PRO A 80 8.79 -20.63 0.46
CA PRO A 80 8.12 -19.34 0.27
C PRO A 80 8.94 -18.11 0.67
N ASP A 81 9.96 -18.30 1.51
CA ASP A 81 10.86 -17.25 2.01
C ASP A 81 12.27 -17.37 1.41
N ASP A 82 12.40 -18.01 0.24
CA ASP A 82 13.67 -18.15 -0.49
C ASP A 82 14.13 -16.80 -1.06
N TYR A 83 15.43 -16.50 -0.95
CA TYR A 83 16.03 -15.25 -1.41
C TYR A 83 15.79 -14.98 -2.90
N SER A 84 15.72 -16.03 -3.73
CA SER A 84 15.46 -15.91 -5.18
C SER A 84 14.06 -15.36 -5.52
N LEU A 85 13.12 -15.38 -4.57
CA LEU A 85 11.74 -14.89 -4.78
C LEU A 85 11.59 -13.38 -4.56
N ILE A 86 12.63 -12.69 -4.05
CA ILE A 86 12.58 -11.25 -3.72
C ILE A 86 12.09 -10.41 -4.90
N ASN A 87 12.65 -10.61 -6.09
CA ASN A 87 12.31 -9.80 -7.27
C ASN A 87 10.89 -10.08 -7.77
N ILE A 88 10.43 -11.34 -7.66
CA ILE A 88 9.07 -11.74 -8.03
C ILE A 88 8.07 -11.06 -7.08
N TYR A 89 8.32 -11.13 -5.77
CA TYR A 89 7.48 -10.48 -4.77
C TYR A 89 7.51 -8.96 -4.88
N LYS A 90 8.66 -8.32 -5.10
CA LYS A 90 8.74 -6.87 -5.36
C LYS A 90 7.90 -6.49 -6.59
N SER A 91 8.01 -7.24 -7.67
CA SER A 91 7.26 -6.99 -8.92
C SER A 91 5.74 -7.09 -8.69
N LEU A 92 5.29 -8.15 -8.01
CA LEU A 92 3.88 -8.31 -7.62
C LEU A 92 3.42 -7.16 -6.70
N GLY A 93 4.23 -6.79 -5.70
CA GLY A 93 3.97 -5.67 -4.80
C GLY A 93 3.74 -4.36 -5.54
N HIS A 94 4.60 -4.05 -6.53
CA HIS A 94 4.48 -2.87 -7.38
C HIS A 94 3.25 -2.93 -8.30
N ILE A 95 2.96 -4.07 -8.91
CA ILE A 95 1.78 -4.26 -9.76
C ILE A 95 0.50 -3.98 -8.96
N TYR A 96 0.38 -4.59 -7.77
CA TYR A 96 -0.76 -4.34 -6.90
C TYR A 96 -0.85 -2.89 -6.42
N LEU A 97 0.29 -2.24 -6.18
CA LEU A 97 0.33 -0.81 -5.83
C LEU A 97 -0.22 0.07 -6.96
N LYS A 98 0.15 -0.21 -8.22
CA LYS A 98 -0.35 0.48 -9.41
C LYS A 98 -1.83 0.24 -9.65
N LYS A 99 -2.32 -0.96 -9.34
CA LYS A 99 -3.74 -1.32 -9.36
C LYS A 99 -4.52 -0.80 -8.13
N ASN A 100 -3.89 -0.05 -7.23
CA ASN A 100 -4.47 0.48 -5.99
C ASN A 100 -5.02 -0.57 -5.01
N LEU A 101 -4.51 -1.81 -5.10
CA LEU A 101 -4.84 -2.92 -4.21
C LEU A 101 -3.83 -2.96 -3.05
N LEU A 102 -3.97 -2.00 -2.13
CA LEU A 102 -2.95 -1.68 -1.12
C LEU A 102 -2.64 -2.84 -0.16
N ASN A 103 -3.63 -3.65 0.24
CA ASN A 103 -3.41 -4.79 1.13
C ASN A 103 -2.59 -5.92 0.46
N LYS A 104 -2.91 -6.23 -0.81
CA LYS A 104 -2.12 -7.20 -1.60
C LYS A 104 -0.70 -6.68 -1.85
N SER A 105 -0.57 -5.37 -2.11
CA SER A 105 0.74 -4.73 -2.25
C SER A 105 1.58 -4.87 -0.97
N LEU A 106 1.01 -4.53 0.20
CA LEU A 106 1.67 -4.73 1.49
C LEU A 106 2.10 -6.18 1.69
N PHE A 107 1.25 -7.15 1.37
CA PHE A 107 1.58 -8.56 1.52
C PHE A 107 2.84 -8.95 0.75
N TYR A 108 2.90 -8.62 -0.53
CA TYR A 108 4.05 -9.00 -1.36
C TYR A 108 5.33 -8.25 -0.99
N PHE A 109 5.25 -6.98 -0.58
CA PHE A 109 6.43 -6.28 -0.06
C PHE A 109 6.92 -6.89 1.26
N ASN A 110 6.01 -7.29 2.15
CA ASN A 110 6.39 -7.99 3.38
C ASN A 110 6.98 -9.37 3.10
N ARG A 111 6.46 -10.13 2.13
CA ARG A 111 7.05 -11.40 1.67
C ARG A 111 8.46 -11.20 1.12
N SER A 112 8.68 -10.17 0.31
CA SER A 112 10.02 -9.81 -0.16
C SER A 112 10.96 -9.50 1.02
N ASN A 113 10.46 -8.87 2.08
CA ASN A 113 11.25 -8.57 3.26
C ASN A 113 11.56 -9.82 4.09
N ASP A 114 10.63 -10.76 4.20
CA ASP A 114 10.87 -12.08 4.83
C ASP A 114 12.05 -12.81 4.16
N CYS A 115 12.04 -12.87 2.81
CA CYS A 115 13.13 -13.47 2.04
C CYS A 115 14.47 -12.77 2.31
N GLN A 116 14.48 -11.44 2.34
CA GLN A 116 15.69 -10.65 2.58
C GLN A 116 16.23 -10.84 4.01
N LEU A 117 15.34 -10.84 5.01
CA LEU A 117 15.69 -10.99 6.42
C LEU A 117 16.24 -12.38 6.73
N LYS A 118 15.71 -13.42 6.08
CA LYS A 118 16.21 -14.79 6.25
C LYS A 118 17.67 -14.93 5.83
N GLU A 119 18.05 -14.29 4.72
CA GLU A 119 19.41 -14.36 4.17
C GLU A 119 20.37 -13.38 4.87
N THR A 120 19.99 -12.10 4.92
CA THR A 120 20.90 -11.01 5.32
C THR A 120 20.78 -10.61 6.78
N LYS A 121 19.66 -10.93 7.44
CA LYS A 121 19.30 -10.48 8.80
C LYS A 121 19.26 -8.95 8.96
N ILE A 122 19.16 -8.20 7.85
CA ILE A 122 19.12 -6.74 7.80
C ILE A 122 17.81 -6.31 7.14
N PHE A 123 17.17 -5.29 7.70
CA PHE A 123 15.99 -4.66 7.10
C PHE A 123 16.36 -3.90 5.83
N ASP A 124 15.65 -4.14 4.73
CA ASP A 124 15.82 -3.36 3.49
C ASP A 124 15.04 -2.04 3.61
N GLU A 125 15.76 -0.95 3.85
CA GLU A 125 15.19 0.41 3.98
C GLU A 125 14.32 0.81 2.78
N ASN A 126 14.63 0.32 1.57
CA ASN A 126 13.82 0.62 0.39
C ASN A 126 12.45 -0.05 0.46
N ILE A 127 12.39 -1.30 0.94
CA ILE A 127 11.11 -2.01 1.12
C ILE A 127 10.27 -1.30 2.18
N TYR A 128 10.87 -0.92 3.32
CA TYR A 128 10.14 -0.22 4.37
C TYR A 128 9.71 1.19 3.96
N SER A 129 10.49 1.89 3.13
CA SER A 129 10.07 3.14 2.52
C SER A 129 8.81 2.95 1.66
N ILE A 130 8.74 1.88 0.88
CA ILE A 130 7.54 1.56 0.10
C ILE A 130 6.36 1.20 1.01
N ILE A 131 6.57 0.35 2.02
CA ILE A 131 5.54 -0.04 3.00
C ILE A 131 4.98 1.20 3.72
N GLY A 132 5.86 2.11 4.18
CA GLY A 132 5.46 3.37 4.81
C GLY A 132 4.63 4.23 3.87
N ASN A 133 5.05 4.38 2.62
CA ASN A 133 4.27 5.09 1.59
C ASN A 133 2.92 4.45 1.31
N ILE A 134 2.79 3.12 1.39
CA ILE A 134 1.51 2.43 1.27
C ILE A 134 0.60 2.75 2.46
N TYR A 135 1.11 2.72 3.69
CA TYR A 135 0.33 3.11 4.88
C TYR A 135 -0.10 4.58 4.82
N LEU A 136 0.78 5.49 4.38
CA LEU A 136 0.42 6.88 4.14
C LEU A 136 -0.66 7.00 3.05
N LYS A 137 -0.54 6.25 1.96
CA LYS A 137 -1.58 6.23 0.91
C LYS A 137 -2.90 5.68 1.44
N LYS A 138 -2.88 4.69 2.34
CA LYS A 138 -4.09 4.18 3.04
C LYS A 138 -4.70 5.26 3.94
N HIS A 139 -3.90 6.04 4.66
CA HIS A 139 -4.37 7.22 5.39
C HIS A 139 -5.07 8.21 4.44
N TYR A 140 -4.35 8.71 3.43
CA TYR A 140 -4.88 9.76 2.54
C TYR A 140 -6.05 9.27 1.66
N ALA A 141 -6.20 7.97 1.44
CA ALA A 141 -7.38 7.42 0.77
C ALA A 141 -8.67 7.57 1.60
N ILE A 142 -8.57 7.59 2.94
CA ILE A 142 -9.68 7.92 3.84
C ILE A 142 -10.13 9.38 3.59
N ASP A 143 -9.20 10.25 3.22
CA ASP A 143 -9.41 11.69 3.02
C ASP A 143 -10.22 12.02 1.75
N ILE A 144 -10.04 11.24 0.68
CA ILE A 144 -10.77 11.42 -0.59
C ILE A 144 -12.14 10.71 -0.53
N SER A 145 -12.31 9.79 0.42
CA SER A 145 -13.47 8.91 0.42
C SER A 145 -13.96 8.58 1.84
N PHE A 146 -14.95 9.34 2.26
CA PHE A 146 -16.12 8.74 2.94
C PHE A 146 -16.88 7.72 2.04
N HIS A 147 -16.23 7.16 1.01
CA HIS A 147 -16.81 6.41 -0.11
C HIS A 147 -16.00 5.18 -0.52
N LEU A 148 -14.84 4.87 0.07
CA LEU A 148 -14.26 3.55 -0.13
C LEU A 148 -15.00 2.58 0.80
N ASN A 149 -15.99 1.94 0.17
CA ASN A 149 -16.73 0.79 0.62
C ASN A 149 -16.03 -0.02 1.71
N GLU A 150 -16.82 -0.41 2.71
CA GLU A 150 -16.60 -1.58 3.56
C GLU A 150 -16.29 -2.86 2.74
N ASN A 151 -16.46 -2.84 1.41
CA ASN A 151 -16.23 -3.93 0.47
C ASN A 151 -14.75 -4.18 0.11
N ASN A 152 -13.79 -3.34 0.49
CA ASN A 152 -12.36 -3.68 0.36
C ASN A 152 -11.79 -4.40 1.60
N LEU A 153 -12.60 -4.60 2.64
CA LEU A 153 -12.21 -5.37 3.84
C LEU A 153 -12.23 -6.90 3.62
N ASN A 154 -12.79 -7.39 2.52
CA ASN A 154 -13.18 -8.80 2.42
C ASN A 154 -12.30 -9.73 1.58
N GLU A 155 -11.14 -9.32 1.03
CA GLU A 155 -10.39 -10.25 0.15
C GLU A 155 -8.90 -10.44 0.43
N PHE A 156 -8.35 -9.83 1.47
CA PHE A 156 -6.96 -10.14 1.84
C PHE A 156 -6.65 -9.79 3.29
N TYR A 157 -6.59 -10.81 4.17
CA TYR A 157 -6.08 -10.65 5.52
C TYR A 157 -4.55 -10.61 5.48
N LEU A 158 -3.98 -9.44 5.77
CA LEU A 158 -2.54 -9.35 6.03
C LEU A 158 -2.22 -10.19 7.27
N GLU A 159 -1.19 -11.03 7.21
CA GLU A 159 -0.83 -11.90 8.33
C GLU A 159 -0.49 -11.06 9.57
N ARG A 160 -0.94 -11.50 10.77
CA ARG A 160 -0.71 -10.77 12.03
C ARG A 160 0.77 -10.46 12.28
N LYS A 161 1.65 -11.36 11.84
CA LYS A 161 3.11 -11.21 11.89
C LYS A 161 3.57 -9.91 11.21
N TYR A 162 3.05 -9.61 10.01
CA TYR A 162 3.48 -8.43 9.26
C TYR A 162 3.17 -7.12 9.93
N PHE A 163 2.08 -7.03 10.69
CA PHE A 163 1.84 -5.83 11.47
C PHE A 163 2.84 -5.68 12.62
N GLN A 164 3.25 -6.79 13.23
CA GLN A 164 4.24 -6.77 14.32
C GLN A 164 5.62 -6.37 13.81
N ASP A 165 6.08 -6.94 12.70
CA ASP A 165 7.39 -6.64 12.12
C ASP A 165 7.46 -5.20 11.58
N ASN A 166 6.39 -4.73 10.93
CA ASN A 166 6.30 -3.35 10.47
C ASN A 166 6.26 -2.37 11.64
N LEU A 167 5.47 -2.65 12.67
CA LEU A 167 5.42 -1.81 13.87
C LEU A 167 6.80 -1.71 14.52
N PHE A 168 7.47 -2.84 14.72
CA PHE A 168 8.81 -2.88 15.31
C PHE A 168 9.82 -2.04 14.52
N TYR A 169 9.82 -2.15 13.18
CA TYR A 169 10.70 -1.32 12.35
C TYR A 169 10.41 0.17 12.52
N PHE A 170 9.16 0.60 12.43
CA PHE A 170 8.82 2.03 12.49
C PHE A 170 8.97 2.63 13.90
N GLU A 171 8.76 1.86 14.96
CA GLU A 171 9.06 2.29 16.33
C GLU A 171 10.57 2.49 16.54
N ASN A 172 11.40 1.53 16.09
CA ASN A 172 12.86 1.71 16.12
C ASN A 172 13.32 2.88 15.23
N PHE A 173 12.67 3.09 14.08
CA PHE A 173 12.95 4.21 13.20
C PHE A 173 12.61 5.55 13.88
N LEU A 174 11.50 5.62 14.62
CA LEU A 174 11.10 6.79 15.41
C LEU A 174 12.09 7.07 16.55
N GLU A 175 12.55 6.05 17.27
CA GLU A 175 13.56 6.21 18.32
C GLU A 175 14.85 6.80 17.75
N LYS A 176 15.35 6.24 16.65
CA LYS A 176 16.54 6.76 15.96
C LYS A 176 16.33 8.16 15.39
N PHE A 177 15.13 8.50 14.95
CA PHE A 177 14.80 9.84 14.48
C PHE A 177 14.99 10.90 15.58
N ASN A 178 14.67 10.55 16.83
CA ASN A 178 14.90 11.41 17.99
C ASN A 178 16.38 11.55 18.36
N GLU A 179 17.20 10.55 18.03
CA GLU A 179 18.64 10.51 18.35
C GLU A 179 19.53 11.10 17.22
N ASN A 180 19.14 10.95 15.95
CA ASN A 180 19.94 11.31 14.78
C ASN A 180 19.08 11.84 13.62
N CYS A 181 19.17 13.14 13.33
CA CYS A 181 18.40 13.86 12.28
C CYS A 181 18.73 13.51 10.80
N LEU A 182 19.51 12.45 10.52
CA LEU A 182 20.21 12.28 9.23
C LEU A 182 19.43 11.50 8.15
N LEU A 183 18.34 10.79 8.48
CA LEU A 183 17.58 9.98 7.51
C LEU A 183 16.18 10.56 7.25
N LYS A 184 16.10 11.62 6.43
CA LYS A 184 14.83 12.28 6.08
C LYS A 184 14.07 11.59 4.94
N VAL A 185 13.79 10.29 5.07
CA VAL A 185 12.85 9.61 4.14
C VAL A 185 11.40 9.97 4.50
N PHE A 186 11.10 10.06 5.80
CA PHE A 186 9.79 10.43 6.33
C PHE A 186 9.91 11.64 7.27
N SER A 187 8.86 12.46 7.33
CA SER A 187 8.69 13.44 8.40
C SER A 187 8.22 12.76 9.70
N LEU A 188 8.44 13.40 10.86
CA LEU A 188 7.95 12.90 12.14
C LEU A 188 6.43 12.62 12.10
N GLU A 189 5.67 13.50 11.46
CA GLU A 189 4.23 13.35 11.26
C GLU A 189 3.91 12.10 10.45
N GLN A 190 4.63 11.85 9.35
CA GLN A 190 4.43 10.65 8.53
C GLN A 190 4.72 9.38 9.33
N ILE A 191 5.77 9.37 10.16
CA ILE A 191 6.11 8.22 11.01
C ILE A 191 4.96 7.94 12.00
N TYR A 192 4.47 8.97 12.69
CA TYR A 192 3.32 8.80 13.59
C TYR A 192 2.07 8.30 12.86
N LEU A 193 1.79 8.80 11.65
CA LEU A 193 0.66 8.33 10.84
C LEU A 193 0.81 6.85 10.47
N ILE A 194 2.01 6.45 10.03
CA ILE A 194 2.30 5.05 9.69
C ILE A 194 2.08 4.14 10.90
N ILE A 195 2.68 4.48 12.05
CA ILE A 195 2.56 3.70 13.29
C ILE A 195 1.11 3.62 13.75
N ALA A 196 0.40 4.76 13.77
CA ALA A 196 -1.00 4.81 14.19
C ALA A 196 -1.88 3.90 13.32
N HIS A 197 -1.68 3.89 12.00
CA HIS A 197 -2.41 3.03 11.07
C HIS A 197 -2.09 1.54 11.22
N ILE A 198 -0.82 1.18 11.42
CA ILE A 198 -0.44 -0.21 11.71
C ILE A 198 -1.15 -0.69 12.98
N LEU A 199 -1.18 0.14 14.03
CA LEU A 199 -1.86 -0.17 15.29
C LEU A 199 -3.39 -0.30 15.12
N LEU A 200 -4.00 0.50 14.24
CA LEU A 200 -5.43 0.35 13.90
C LEU A 200 -5.72 -1.00 13.26
N GLU A 201 -4.90 -1.42 12.30
CA GLU A 201 -5.08 -2.72 11.63
C GLU A 201 -4.84 -3.90 12.57
N LYS A 202 -3.97 -3.71 13.57
CA LYS A 202 -3.80 -4.65 14.70
C LYS A 202 -4.93 -4.61 15.74
N GLN A 203 -5.86 -3.65 15.66
CA GLN A 203 -6.89 -3.39 16.67
C GLN A 203 -6.34 -2.96 18.04
N GLU A 204 -5.12 -2.41 18.09
CA GLU A 204 -4.49 -1.83 19.28
C GLU A 204 -4.90 -0.35 19.43
N TYR A 205 -6.20 -0.11 19.64
CA TYR A 205 -6.79 1.23 19.53
C TYR A 205 -6.22 2.25 20.51
N PHE A 206 -5.91 1.86 21.75
CA PHE A 206 -5.38 2.78 22.75
C PHE A 206 -4.03 3.37 22.32
N ARG A 207 -3.08 2.52 21.90
CA ARG A 207 -1.79 2.97 21.38
C ARG A 207 -1.95 3.76 20.08
N SER A 208 -2.88 3.36 19.22
CA SER A 208 -3.16 4.14 18.01
C SER A 208 -3.62 5.57 18.33
N LEU A 209 -4.54 5.71 19.28
CA LEU A 209 -5.03 7.01 19.76
C LEU A 209 -3.90 7.86 20.37
N THR A 210 -2.95 7.27 21.09
CA THR A 210 -1.82 8.05 21.64
C THR A 210 -1.00 8.72 20.53
N TYR A 211 -0.74 8.03 19.41
CA TYR A 211 -0.02 8.61 18.27
C TYR A 211 -0.87 9.65 17.53
N PHE A 212 -2.18 9.44 17.37
CA PHE A 212 -3.07 10.46 16.79
C PHE A 212 -3.17 11.73 17.65
N HIS A 213 -3.15 11.61 18.99
CA HIS A 213 -3.11 12.77 19.87
C HIS A 213 -1.77 13.52 19.79
N GLN A 214 -0.65 12.81 19.67
CA GLN A 214 0.65 13.44 19.41
C GLN A 214 0.62 14.23 18.10
N LEU A 215 0.02 13.67 17.05
CA LEU A 215 -0.14 14.35 15.76
C LEU A 215 -0.97 15.64 15.86
N ILE A 216 -2.06 15.66 16.64
CA ILE A 216 -2.86 16.88 16.85
C ILE A 216 -1.98 18.02 17.39
N ASN A 217 -1.04 17.73 18.28
CA ASN A 217 -0.15 18.74 18.86
C ASN A 217 0.91 19.26 17.87
N CYS A 218 1.26 18.46 16.85
CA CYS A 218 2.25 18.83 15.84
C CYS A 218 1.65 19.58 14.64
N GLN A 219 0.34 19.42 14.37
CA GLN A 219 -0.28 19.91 13.15
C GLN A 219 -0.67 21.39 13.23
N GLN A 220 -0.20 22.17 12.25
CA GLN A 220 -0.62 23.56 12.01
C GLN A 220 -1.66 23.68 10.89
N ASN A 221 -1.85 22.63 10.07
CA ASN A 221 -2.75 22.65 8.91
C ASN A 221 -4.14 22.12 9.26
N ASN A 222 -5.18 22.89 8.92
CA ASN A 222 -6.57 22.55 9.21
C ASN A 222 -7.05 21.27 8.48
N PHE A 223 -6.52 20.97 7.28
CA PHE A 223 -6.95 19.79 6.51
C PHE A 223 -6.47 18.47 7.12
N SER A 224 -5.21 18.38 7.54
CA SER A 224 -4.68 17.18 8.20
C SER A 224 -5.35 16.96 9.55
N LEU A 225 -5.59 18.04 10.30
CA LEU A 225 -6.27 18.00 11.59
C LEU A 225 -7.71 17.47 11.47
N LEU A 226 -8.44 17.91 10.44
CA LEU A 226 -9.78 17.42 10.12
C LEU A 226 -9.81 15.89 9.99
N ASN A 227 -8.86 15.33 9.25
CA ASN A 227 -8.80 13.88 8.98
C ASN A 227 -8.47 13.09 10.24
N ILE A 228 -7.53 13.60 11.04
CA ILE A 228 -7.18 12.99 12.33
C ILE A 228 -8.41 12.95 13.25
N TYR A 229 -9.20 14.03 13.35
CA TYR A 229 -10.43 14.02 14.14
C TYR A 229 -11.47 13.02 13.63
N ILE A 230 -11.62 12.88 12.31
CA ILE A 230 -12.54 11.88 11.73
C ILE A 230 -12.09 10.46 12.10
N ILE A 231 -10.80 10.17 12.01
CA ILE A 231 -10.24 8.85 12.36
C ILE A 231 -10.44 8.56 13.85
N ILE A 232 -10.08 9.49 14.73
CA ILE A 232 -10.31 9.36 16.18
C ILE A 232 -11.80 9.12 16.49
N ALA A 233 -12.70 9.87 15.85
CA ALA A 233 -14.14 9.71 16.04
C ALA A 233 -14.63 8.31 15.65
N LYS A 234 -14.13 7.78 14.53
CA LYS A 234 -14.43 6.41 14.07
C LYS A 234 -13.90 5.34 15.04
N ILE A 235 -12.68 5.51 15.55
CA ILE A 235 -12.07 4.59 16.52
C ILE A 235 -12.91 4.52 17.79
N TYR A 236 -13.34 5.66 18.33
CA TYR A 236 -14.22 5.70 19.50
C TYR A 236 -15.61 5.13 19.20
N TYR A 237 -16.16 5.39 18.01
CA TYR A 237 -17.43 4.82 17.59
C TYR A 237 -17.39 3.28 17.56
N GLN A 238 -16.35 2.70 16.96
CA GLN A 238 -16.15 1.25 16.90
C GLN A 238 -16.04 0.62 18.30
N GLN A 239 -15.41 1.31 19.24
CA GLN A 239 -15.30 0.90 20.65
C GLN A 239 -16.55 1.21 21.49
N LYS A 240 -17.62 1.75 20.89
CA LYS A 240 -18.86 2.18 21.57
C LYS A 240 -18.68 3.31 22.59
N PHE A 241 -17.58 4.04 22.52
CA PHE A 241 -17.32 5.26 23.29
C PHE A 241 -17.99 6.46 22.62
N PHE A 242 -19.32 6.49 22.67
CA PHE A 242 -20.13 7.42 21.89
C PHE A 242 -19.96 8.89 22.24
N SER A 243 -19.68 9.22 23.52
CA SER A 243 -19.48 10.62 23.92
C SER A 243 -18.20 11.20 23.35
N GLN A 244 -17.09 10.47 23.40
CA GLN A 244 -15.82 10.85 22.77
C GLN A 244 -15.96 10.88 21.25
N SER A 245 -16.60 9.87 20.66
CA SER A 245 -16.87 9.85 19.22
C SER A 245 -17.63 11.09 18.76
N LEU A 246 -18.70 11.46 19.47
CA LEU A 246 -19.50 12.64 19.19
C LEU A 246 -18.69 13.93 19.31
N HIS A 247 -17.81 14.02 20.31
CA HIS A 247 -16.92 15.18 20.49
C HIS A 247 -16.05 15.40 19.23
N TYR A 248 -15.35 14.37 18.76
CA TYR A 248 -14.46 14.47 17.59
C TYR A 248 -15.21 14.65 16.27
N TYR A 249 -16.40 14.04 16.12
CA TYR A 249 -17.26 14.32 14.96
C TYR A 249 -17.73 15.77 14.90
N ARG A 250 -18.01 16.40 16.06
CA ARG A 250 -18.36 17.82 16.10
C ARG A 250 -17.16 18.71 15.75
N GLN A 251 -15.97 18.39 16.26
CA GLN A 251 -14.75 19.15 15.92
C GLN A 251 -14.44 19.07 14.41
N SER A 252 -14.53 17.88 13.82
CA SER A 252 -14.38 17.72 12.37
C SER A 252 -15.48 18.44 11.57
N LEU A 253 -16.72 18.48 12.05
CA LEU A 253 -17.79 19.27 11.42
C LEU A 253 -17.49 20.78 11.43
N ILE A 254 -16.95 21.31 12.54
CA ILE A 254 -16.58 22.73 12.65
C ILE A 254 -15.45 23.05 11.67
N LEU A 255 -14.38 22.24 11.66
CA LEU A 255 -13.25 22.43 10.75
C LEU A 255 -13.67 22.31 9.28
N SER A 256 -14.48 21.30 8.92
CA SER A 256 -14.94 21.14 7.53
C SER A 256 -15.70 22.35 7.01
N LYS A 257 -16.55 22.98 7.84
CA LYS A 257 -17.27 24.21 7.50
C LYS A 257 -16.34 25.42 7.31
N GLN A 258 -15.23 25.49 8.05
CA GLN A 258 -14.24 26.56 7.92
C GLN A 258 -13.38 26.40 6.66
N ILE A 259 -13.00 25.17 6.33
CA ILE A 259 -12.04 24.88 5.25
C ILE A 259 -12.73 24.85 3.88
N GLN A 260 -13.90 24.22 3.77
CA GLN A 260 -14.64 24.04 2.53
C GLN A 260 -16.15 24.18 2.76
N PRO A 261 -16.68 25.41 2.88
CA PRO A 261 -18.10 25.63 3.16
C PRO A 261 -19.04 25.07 2.06
N THR A 262 -18.53 24.86 0.84
CA THR A 262 -19.27 24.30 -0.30
C THR A 262 -19.18 22.78 -0.41
N ASN A 263 -18.38 22.09 0.42
CA ASN A 263 -18.30 20.62 0.43
C ASN A 263 -19.48 20.00 1.19
N HIS A 264 -20.67 20.18 0.61
CA HIS A 264 -21.94 19.75 1.19
C HIS A 264 -22.01 18.25 1.47
N LEU A 265 -21.25 17.42 0.74
CA LEU A 265 -21.28 15.97 0.90
C LEU A 265 -20.58 15.53 2.19
N LEU A 266 -19.38 16.05 2.47
CA LEU A 266 -18.65 15.74 3.70
C LEU A 266 -19.43 16.19 4.94
N ILE A 267 -19.94 17.43 4.91
CA ILE A 267 -20.75 18.00 5.99
C ILE A 267 -21.98 17.14 6.27
N LYS A 268 -22.74 16.75 5.23
CA LYS A 268 -23.92 15.89 5.38
C LYS A 268 -23.59 14.54 6.03
N LYS A 269 -22.44 13.94 5.72
CA LYS A 269 -22.03 12.66 6.30
C LYS A 269 -21.61 12.78 7.76
N LEU A 270 -20.87 13.83 8.11
CA LEU A 270 -20.54 14.13 9.50
C LEU A 270 -21.82 14.37 10.31
N GLU A 271 -22.76 15.14 9.78
CA GLU A 271 -24.07 15.36 10.40
C GLU A 271 -24.88 14.05 10.53
N HIS A 272 -24.80 13.15 9.55
CA HIS A 272 -25.44 11.83 9.62
C HIS A 272 -24.83 10.97 10.73
N HIS A 273 -23.50 10.84 10.83
CA HIS A 273 -22.87 10.08 11.92
C HIS A 273 -23.17 10.67 13.29
N ILE A 274 -23.20 12.00 13.41
CA ILE A 274 -23.62 12.67 14.64
C ILE A 274 -25.07 12.28 15.00
N ARG A 275 -25.98 12.28 14.02
CA ARG A 275 -27.38 11.87 14.23
C ARG A 275 -27.49 10.40 14.64
N GLN A 276 -26.76 9.49 14.00
CA GLN A 276 -26.74 8.06 14.36
C GLN A 276 -26.34 7.84 15.82
N ILE A 277 -25.37 8.61 16.32
CA ILE A 277 -24.93 8.52 17.71
C ILE A 277 -25.98 9.08 18.69
N ILE A 278 -26.64 10.19 18.34
CA ILE A 278 -27.61 10.87 19.23
C ILE A 278 -28.97 10.16 19.24
N ILE A 279 -29.40 9.62 18.11
CA ILE A 279 -30.70 8.96 17.92
C ILE A 279 -30.43 7.56 17.37
N PRO A 280 -30.15 6.57 18.22
CA PRO A 280 -29.66 5.27 17.77
C PRO A 280 -30.65 4.40 16.96
N ASN A 281 -31.86 4.85 16.61
CA ASN A 281 -32.85 4.07 15.82
C ASN A 281 -33.90 4.96 15.11
N ILE A 282 -33.63 5.42 13.88
CA ILE A 282 -34.64 5.68 12.83
C ILE A 282 -34.08 5.13 11.51
#